data_AF-A0A943P9I7-F1
#
_entry.id   AF-A0A943P9I7-F1
#
_cell.length_a   1.000
_cell.length_b   1.000
_cell.length_c   1.000
_cell.angle_alpha   90.00
_cell.angle_beta   90.00
_cell.angle_gamma   90.00
#
_symmetry.space_group_name_H-M   'P 1'
#
loop_
_entity.id
_entity.type
_entity.pdbx_description
1 polymer ?
#
loop_
_entity_poly.entity_id
_entity_poly.type
_entity_poly.pdbx_seq_one_letter_code
_entity_poly.pdbx_strand_id
1 'polypeptide(L)'
;MTVNEFAKEVHENAVAHGWWETARSFPEVAALIHSEVSEALEEWRDGNPAIYGCCGIPGGVCEFEGSCDKDEKTGTCKPEGVAVELCDAIIRILDYLAYMDVDVEAVLMAKHEYNKGREYRHGGKRA
;
A
#
# COMPACT_ATOMS: atom_id res chain seq x y z
N MET A 1 16.42 -4.99 -0.15
CA MET A 1 15.16 -5.51 0.38
C MET A 1 14.38 -6.13 -0.77
N THR A 2 14.04 -7.42 -0.67
CA THR A 2 13.12 -8.12 -1.58
C THR A 2 11.65 -7.86 -1.19
N VAL A 3 10.68 -8.30 -2.00
CA VAL A 3 9.25 -8.15 -1.62
C VAL A 3 8.92 -9.01 -0.39
N ASN A 4 9.53 -10.19 -0.29
CA ASN A 4 9.36 -11.08 0.86
C ASN A 4 9.96 -10.46 2.14
N GLU A 5 11.15 -9.86 2.06
CA GLU A 5 11.76 -9.13 3.18
C GLU A 5 10.89 -7.95 3.61
N PHE A 6 10.35 -7.19 2.64
CA PHE A 6 9.47 -6.06 2.93
C PHE A 6 8.13 -6.48 3.55
N ALA A 7 7.48 -7.52 3.04
CA ALA A 7 6.23 -8.03 3.60
C ALA A 7 6.41 -8.49 5.05
N LYS A 8 7.54 -9.14 5.34
CA LYS A 8 7.91 -9.54 6.70
C LYS A 8 8.13 -8.33 7.61
N GLU A 9 8.87 -7.32 7.16
CA GLU A 9 9.09 -6.09 7.93
C GLU A 9 7.76 -5.37 8.24
N VAL A 10 6.87 -5.28 7.25
CA VAL A 10 5.51 -4.72 7.41
C VAL A 10 4.73 -5.48 8.48
N HIS A 11 4.73 -6.82 8.43
CA HIS A 11 4.01 -7.64 9.39
C HIS A 11 4.59 -7.55 10.80
N GLU A 12 5.93 -7.59 10.93
CA GLU A 12 6.62 -7.40 12.21
C GLU A 12 6.29 -6.04 12.83
N ASN A 13 6.24 -4.99 12.02
CA ASN A 13 5.82 -3.67 12.47
C ASN A 13 4.35 -3.66 12.92
N ALA A 14 3.45 -4.31 12.18
CA ALA A 14 2.04 -4.42 12.58
C ALA A 14 1.89 -5.16 13.92
N VAL A 15 2.57 -6.30 14.10
CA VAL A 15 2.60 -7.08 15.35
C VAL A 15 3.13 -6.24 16.51
N ALA A 16 4.24 -5.50 16.31
CA ALA A 16 4.83 -4.65 17.33
C ALA A 16 3.88 -3.53 17.82
N HIS A 17 2.93 -3.10 16.98
CA HIS A 17 1.92 -2.10 17.30
C HIS A 17 0.59 -2.72 17.80
N GLY A 18 0.57 -4.03 18.11
CA GLY A 18 -0.58 -4.69 18.72
C GLY A 18 -1.72 -5.04 17.75
N TRP A 19 -1.52 -4.84 16.46
CA TRP A 19 -2.55 -5.07 15.43
C TRP A 19 -2.97 -6.54 15.27
N TRP A 20 -2.15 -7.45 15.78
CA TRP A 20 -2.30 -8.91 15.71
C TRP A 20 -2.39 -9.59 17.08
N GLU A 21 -2.70 -8.85 18.16
CA GLU A 21 -2.98 -9.45 19.49
C GLU A 21 -4.14 -10.44 19.44
N THR A 22 -5.09 -10.21 18.53
CA THR A 22 -6.11 -11.18 18.13
C THR A 22 -5.98 -11.44 16.64
N ALA A 23 -6.03 -12.72 16.27
CA ALA A 23 -6.00 -13.11 14.86
C ALA A 23 -7.20 -12.49 14.12
N ARG A 24 -6.92 -11.81 13.00
CA ARG A 24 -7.95 -11.22 12.15
C ARG A 24 -8.51 -12.25 11.19
N SER A 25 -9.81 -12.16 10.93
CA SER A 25 -10.45 -12.90 9.88
C SER A 25 -10.21 -12.25 8.52
N PHE A 26 -10.21 -13.06 7.45
CA PHE A 26 -10.06 -12.51 6.09
C PHE A 26 -11.10 -11.43 5.74
N PRO A 27 -12.39 -11.53 6.12
CA PRO A 27 -13.36 -10.48 5.86
C PRO A 27 -12.99 -9.11 6.47
N GLU A 28 -12.41 -9.10 7.67
CA GLU A 28 -11.95 -7.85 8.31
C GLU A 28 -10.78 -7.25 7.54
N VAL A 29 -9.81 -8.09 7.15
CA VAL A 29 -8.66 -7.66 6.34
C VAL A 29 -9.12 -7.14 4.98
N ALA A 30 -10.07 -7.80 4.34
CA ALA A 30 -10.65 -7.34 3.08
C ALA A 30 -11.28 -5.95 3.24
N ALA A 31 -12.08 -5.74 4.29
CA ALA A 31 -12.68 -4.44 4.56
C ALA A 31 -11.65 -3.33 4.78
N LEU A 32 -10.53 -3.63 5.46
CA LEU A 32 -9.41 -2.69 5.62
C LEU A 32 -8.72 -2.38 4.29
N ILE A 33 -8.48 -3.36 3.42
CA ILE A 33 -7.93 -3.08 2.07
C ILE A 33 -8.90 -2.20 1.27
N HIS A 34 -10.21 -2.45 1.39
CA HIS A 34 -11.23 -1.65 0.72
C HIS A 34 -11.30 -0.20 1.24
N SER A 35 -11.00 0.06 2.51
CA SER A 35 -10.94 1.43 3.02
C SER A 35 -9.81 2.22 2.37
N GLU A 36 -8.59 1.66 2.27
CA GLU A 36 -7.46 2.35 1.62
C GLU A 36 -7.77 2.65 0.13
N VAL A 37 -8.46 1.74 -0.56
CA VAL A 37 -8.91 1.97 -1.95
C VAL A 37 -9.98 3.07 -2.03
N SER A 38 -10.80 3.24 -0.98
CA SER A 38 -11.79 4.30 -0.91
C SER A 38 -11.13 5.66 -0.60
N GLU A 39 -10.10 5.69 0.24
CA GLU A 39 -9.27 6.88 0.51
C GLU A 39 -8.57 7.34 -0.78
N ALA A 40 -8.01 6.42 -1.57
CA ALA A 40 -7.47 6.73 -2.89
C ALA A 40 -8.50 7.34 -3.86
N LEU A 41 -9.77 6.93 -3.77
CA LEU A 41 -10.85 7.49 -4.57
C LEU A 41 -11.23 8.90 -4.09
N GLU A 42 -11.21 9.16 -2.78
CA GLU A 42 -11.44 10.48 -2.20
C GLU A 42 -10.37 11.47 -2.67
N GLU A 43 -9.10 11.09 -2.57
CA GLU A 43 -7.95 11.86 -3.08
C GLU A 43 -8.10 12.23 -4.58
N TRP A 44 -8.54 11.26 -5.39
CA TRP A 44 -8.78 11.50 -6.82
C TRP A 44 -9.96 12.46 -7.07
N ARG A 45 -11.05 12.31 -6.30
CA ARG A 45 -12.25 13.15 -6.43
C ARG A 45 -11.99 14.59 -6.06
N ASP A 46 -11.14 14.81 -5.07
CA ASP A 46 -10.79 16.14 -4.59
C ASP A 46 -9.76 16.83 -5.48
N GLY A 47 -9.19 16.10 -6.45
CA GLY A 47 -8.25 16.64 -7.44
C GLY A 47 -6.86 16.87 -6.86
N ASN A 48 -6.52 16.16 -5.78
CA ASN A 48 -5.23 16.26 -5.13
C ASN A 48 -4.11 15.67 -6.02
N PRO A 49 -2.85 16.11 -5.82
CA PRO A 49 -1.71 15.49 -6.46
C PRO A 49 -1.65 13.99 -6.16
N ALA A 50 -1.06 13.20 -7.06
CA ALA A 50 -0.89 11.77 -6.84
C ALA A 50 -0.07 11.46 -5.57
N ILE A 51 0.83 12.37 -5.21
CA ILE A 51 1.70 12.31 -4.03
C ILE A 51 1.92 13.74 -3.51
N TYR A 52 1.64 14.01 -2.24
CA TYR A 52 1.93 15.27 -1.53
C TYR A 52 2.19 15.02 -0.03
N GLY A 53 2.49 16.06 0.76
CA GLY A 53 2.86 15.89 2.18
C GLY A 53 4.24 15.23 2.39
N CYS A 54 5.19 15.50 1.50
CA CYS A 54 6.38 14.66 1.28
C CYS A 54 7.68 15.19 1.89
N CYS A 55 7.69 15.46 3.20
CA CYS A 55 8.93 15.74 3.93
C CYS A 55 9.83 14.48 4.05
N GLY A 56 9.25 13.28 3.88
CA GLY A 56 9.90 11.99 4.11
C GLY A 56 10.27 11.18 2.86
N ILE A 57 9.96 11.63 1.64
CA ILE A 57 10.37 10.91 0.41
C ILE A 57 11.81 11.33 0.05
N PRO A 58 12.78 10.41 -0.03
CA PRO A 58 14.15 10.75 -0.42
C PRO A 58 14.17 11.42 -1.81
N GLY A 59 14.54 12.70 -1.85
CA GLY A 59 14.60 13.49 -3.09
C GLY A 59 13.27 14.12 -3.54
N GLY A 60 12.19 14.01 -2.77
CA GLY A 60 10.95 14.73 -3.00
C GLY A 60 11.06 16.20 -2.61
N VAL A 61 10.45 17.09 -3.39
CA VAL A 61 10.25 18.50 -3.00
C VAL A 61 8.90 18.60 -2.32
N CYS A 62 8.86 19.06 -1.07
CA CYS A 62 7.61 19.30 -0.37
C CYS A 62 7.03 20.64 -0.80
N GLU A 63 6.10 20.63 -1.78
CA GLU A 63 5.41 21.86 -2.24
C GLU A 63 4.46 22.45 -1.18
N PHE A 64 4.20 21.71 -0.10
CA PHE A 64 3.25 22.04 0.97
C PHE A 64 3.92 22.26 2.34
N GLU A 65 5.22 22.58 2.35
CA GLU A 65 6.00 22.83 3.58
C GLU A 65 5.31 23.83 4.53
N GLY A 66 4.66 24.86 3.98
CA GLY A 66 3.96 25.90 4.76
C GLY A 66 2.59 25.51 5.34
N SER A 67 2.05 24.33 5.00
CA SER A 67 0.79 23.79 5.57
C SER A 67 1.02 22.50 6.37
N CYS A 68 2.28 22.17 6.65
CA CYS A 68 2.64 21.04 7.48
C CYS A 68 2.42 21.40 8.96
N ASP A 69 1.54 20.65 9.64
CA ASP A 69 1.27 20.82 11.07
C ASP A 69 2.43 20.38 12.00
N LYS A 70 3.56 19.92 11.42
CA LYS A 70 4.76 19.50 12.17
C LYS A 70 5.93 20.45 11.95
N ASP A 71 6.63 20.78 13.04
CA ASP A 71 7.86 21.59 13.08
C ASP A 71 8.91 21.04 12.08
N GLU A 72 9.46 21.96 11.27
CA GLU A 72 10.57 21.78 10.31
C GLU A 72 11.70 20.89 10.85
N LYS A 73 11.95 20.90 12.16
CA LYS A 73 13.02 20.14 12.82
C LYS A 73 12.79 18.63 12.91
N THR A 74 11.60 18.12 12.58
CA THR A 74 11.24 16.70 12.73
C THR A 74 11.04 15.96 11.40
N GLY A 75 10.96 16.66 10.27
CA GLY A 75 11.10 16.09 8.92
C GLY A 75 10.11 14.98 8.51
N THR A 76 8.89 14.91 9.07
CA THR A 76 8.00 13.76 8.88
C THR A 76 6.52 14.13 8.74
N CYS A 77 6.18 14.99 7.76
CA CYS A 77 4.79 15.02 7.30
C CYS A 77 4.41 13.65 6.70
N LYS A 78 3.19 13.18 7.01
CA LYS A 78 2.65 11.93 6.44
C LYS A 78 2.51 12.16 4.93
N PRO A 79 3.03 11.27 4.07
CA PRO A 79 2.73 11.34 2.65
C PRO A 79 1.24 11.08 2.43
N GLU A 80 0.62 11.78 1.49
CA GLU A 80 -0.80 11.67 1.14
C GLU A 80 -0.95 11.64 -0.38
N GLY A 81 -2.14 11.26 -0.87
CA GLY A 81 -2.50 11.28 -2.29
C GLY A 81 -2.82 9.91 -2.86
N VAL A 82 -3.42 9.89 -4.05
CA VAL A 82 -3.94 8.67 -4.71
C VAL A 82 -2.91 7.54 -4.77
N ALA A 83 -1.65 7.85 -5.07
CA ALA A 83 -0.60 6.83 -5.16
C ALA A 83 -0.13 6.34 -3.78
N VAL A 84 -0.23 7.19 -2.75
CA VAL A 84 0.11 6.82 -1.37
C VAL A 84 -0.95 5.87 -0.81
N GLU A 85 -2.23 6.19 -0.97
CA GLU A 85 -3.32 5.35 -0.48
C GLU A 85 -3.40 3.98 -1.21
N LEU A 86 -3.03 3.93 -2.50
CA LEU A 86 -2.85 2.66 -3.20
C LEU A 86 -1.66 1.85 -2.66
N CYS A 87 -0.59 2.52 -2.21
CA CYS A 87 0.53 1.86 -1.53
C CYS A 87 0.13 1.37 -0.14
N ASP A 88 -0.72 2.09 0.59
CA ASP A 88 -1.26 1.64 1.87
C ASP A 88 -2.11 0.37 1.68
N ALA A 89 -2.92 0.30 0.61
CA ALA A 89 -3.60 -0.94 0.22
C ALA A 89 -2.61 -2.11 -0.05
N ILE A 90 -1.48 -1.84 -0.74
CA ILE A 90 -0.42 -2.84 -0.95
C ILE A 90 0.17 -3.28 0.39
N ILE A 91 0.45 -2.36 1.31
CA ILE A 91 1.01 -2.67 2.64
C ILE A 91 0.03 -3.57 3.43
N ARG A 92 -1.29 -3.29 3.40
CA ARG A 92 -2.30 -4.18 4.02
C ARG A 92 -2.31 -5.58 3.42
N ILE A 93 -2.17 -5.69 2.09
CA ILE A 93 -2.08 -6.97 1.40
C ILE A 93 -0.82 -7.72 1.84
N LEU A 94 0.33 -7.05 1.87
CA LEU A 94 1.61 -7.66 2.24
C LEU A 94 1.64 -8.12 3.70
N ASP A 95 1.10 -7.33 4.64
CA ASP A 95 0.90 -7.72 6.04
C ASP A 95 0.16 -9.06 6.13
N TYR A 96 -0.97 -9.17 5.41
CA TYR A 96 -1.78 -10.39 5.44
C TYR A 96 -1.11 -11.58 4.75
N LEU A 97 -0.39 -11.36 3.65
CA LEU A 97 0.36 -12.42 2.96
C LEU A 97 1.50 -12.96 3.84
N ALA A 98 2.20 -12.08 4.55
CA ALA A 98 3.24 -12.48 5.52
C ALA A 98 2.63 -13.22 6.72
N TYR A 99 1.48 -12.78 7.23
CA TYR A 99 0.73 -13.52 8.26
C TYR A 99 0.36 -14.95 7.80
N MET A 100 0.02 -15.14 6.51
CA MET A 100 -0.27 -16.45 5.93
C MET A 100 0.97 -17.28 5.57
N ASP A 101 2.19 -16.80 5.87
CA ASP A 101 3.47 -17.44 5.54
C ASP A 101 3.61 -17.76 4.04
N VAL A 102 3.16 -16.84 3.18
CA VAL A 102 3.21 -16.98 1.72
C VAL A 102 4.52 -16.44 1.14
N ASP A 103 5.15 -17.20 0.25
CA ASP A 103 6.22 -16.67 -0.63
C ASP A 103 5.59 -15.76 -1.70
N VAL A 104 5.56 -14.46 -1.41
CA VAL A 104 4.91 -13.44 -2.23
C VAL A 104 5.57 -13.33 -3.60
N GLU A 105 6.91 -13.35 -3.66
CA GLU A 105 7.64 -13.26 -4.93
C GLU A 105 7.36 -14.46 -5.84
N ALA A 106 7.38 -15.68 -5.29
CA ALA A 106 7.06 -16.87 -6.06
C ALA A 106 5.63 -16.83 -6.63
N VAL A 107 4.64 -16.43 -5.81
CA VAL A 107 3.24 -16.33 -6.25
C VAL A 107 3.06 -15.24 -7.30
N LEU A 108 3.65 -14.05 -7.09
CA LEU A 108 3.60 -12.95 -8.05
C LEU A 108 4.22 -13.36 -9.39
N MET A 109 5.40 -13.95 -9.37
CA MET A 109 6.10 -14.39 -10.58
C MET A 109 5.31 -15.47 -11.33
N ALA A 110 4.85 -16.51 -10.63
CA ALA A 110 4.03 -17.55 -11.24
C ALA A 110 2.74 -17.00 -11.86
N LYS A 111 2.06 -16.07 -11.17
CA LYS A 111 0.83 -15.45 -11.67
C LYS A 111 1.10 -14.53 -12.86
N HIS A 112 2.20 -13.79 -12.84
CA HIS A 112 2.60 -12.89 -13.91
C HIS A 112 2.96 -13.66 -15.19
N GLU A 113 3.75 -14.74 -15.07
CA GLU A 113 4.06 -15.62 -16.21
C GLU A 113 2.80 -16.26 -16.81
N TYR A 114 1.87 -16.74 -15.97
CA TYR A 114 0.58 -17.22 -16.44
C TYR A 114 -0.23 -16.12 -17.16
N ASN A 115 -0.18 -14.87 -16.69
CA ASN A 115 -0.89 -13.75 -17.31
C ASN A 115 -0.29 -13.35 -18.67
N LYS A 116 1.04 -13.47 -18.87
CA LYS A 116 1.69 -13.24 -20.17
C LYS A 116 1.18 -14.20 -21.25
N GLY A 117 0.85 -15.43 -20.86
CA GLY A 117 0.28 -16.44 -21.76
C GLY A 117 -1.20 -16.23 -22.10
N ARG A 118 -1.90 -15.24 -21.50
CA ARG A 118 -3.32 -15.03 -21.76
C ARG A 118 -3.54 -14.33 -23.11
N GLU A 119 -4.55 -14.79 -23.83
CA GLU A 119 -5.04 -14.12 -25.03
C GLU A 119 -5.48 -12.68 -24.73
N TYR A 120 -5.47 -11.84 -25.76
CA TYR A 120 -5.87 -10.43 -25.67
C TYR A 120 -7.24 -10.29 -24.98
N ARG A 121 -7.29 -9.51 -23.90
CA ARG A 121 -8.48 -9.29 -23.06
C ARG A 121 -9.15 -10.59 -22.56
N HIS A 122 -8.39 -11.65 -22.35
CA HIS A 122 -8.91 -12.93 -21.83
C HIS A 122 -10.11 -13.43 -22.67
N GLY A 123 -9.96 -13.36 -24.00
CA GLY A 123 -11.03 -13.65 -24.96
C GLY A 123 -11.94 -12.45 -25.26
N GLY A 124 -11.39 -11.22 -25.32
CA GLY A 124 -12.16 -10.03 -25.72
C GLY A 124 -13.07 -9.42 -24.65
N LYS A 125 -12.98 -9.84 -23.38
CA LYS A 125 -13.78 -9.27 -22.29
C LYS A 125 -13.51 -7.76 -22.15
N ARG A 126 -14.57 -6.97 -21.99
CA ARG A 126 -14.46 -5.55 -21.61
C ARG A 126 -14.56 -5.45 -20.09
N ALA A 127 -13.73 -4.58 -19.51
CA ALA A 127 -13.81 -4.22 -18.10
C ALA A 127 -15.12 -3.45 -17.83
#